data_AF-A0A1G5GB08-F1
#
_entry.id   AF-A0A1G5GB08-F1
#
_cell.length_a   1.000
_cell.length_b   1.000
_cell.length_c   1.000
_cell.angle_alpha   90.00
_cell.angle_beta   90.00
_cell.angle_gamma   90.00
#
_symmetry.space_group_name_H-M   'P 1'
#
loop_
_entity.id
_entity.type
_entity.pdbx_description
1 polymer ?
#
loop_
_entity_poly.entity_id
_entity_poly.type
_entity_poly.pdbx_seq_one_letter_code
_entity_poly.pdbx_strand_id
1 'polypeptide(L)'
;MIRNPAHMLVCAHILLSLGGLFLHAGLHPPMKSLFFWWAAPMSTVSLLLLPPLFLRPATVGVAVLMNAFTVTAGVVGMAYFSLLNPPLPLTPGSLLAHSTLAPVCILLCKLPLAQAIFIVMQQEAP
;
A
#
# COMPACT_ATOMS: atom_id res chain seq x y z
N MET A 1 20.98 -9.92 -12.17
CA MET A 1 20.46 -10.07 -13.54
C MET A 1 18.95 -10.28 -13.45
N ILE A 2 18.19 -9.21 -13.21
CA ILE A 2 16.71 -9.24 -13.26
C ILE A 2 16.37 -8.77 -14.68
N ARG A 3 15.92 -9.71 -15.53
CA ARG A 3 15.82 -9.48 -16.99
C ARG A 3 14.46 -8.95 -17.43
N ASN A 4 13.47 -8.92 -16.53
CA ASN A 4 12.09 -8.57 -16.84
C ASN A 4 11.64 -7.34 -16.00
N PRO A 5 11.25 -6.23 -16.65
CA PRO A 5 10.87 -4.98 -15.97
C PRO A 5 9.64 -5.15 -15.07
N ALA A 6 8.69 -6.02 -15.40
CA ALA A 6 7.51 -6.27 -14.56
C ALA A 6 7.90 -6.83 -13.19
N HIS A 7 8.88 -7.75 -13.15
CA HIS A 7 9.36 -8.32 -11.88
C HIS A 7 9.98 -7.25 -10.97
N MET A 8 10.72 -6.29 -11.53
CA MET A 8 11.29 -5.19 -10.75
C MET A 8 10.20 -4.30 -10.16
N LEU A 9 9.17 -3.97 -10.95
CA LEU A 9 8.05 -3.14 -10.51
C LEU A 9 7.20 -3.86 -9.46
N VAL A 10 6.98 -5.17 -9.60
CA VAL A 10 6.29 -5.99 -8.59
C VAL A 10 7.11 -6.08 -7.31
N CYS A 11 8.43 -6.26 -7.39
CA CYS A 11 9.31 -6.19 -6.22
C CYS A 11 9.23 -4.81 -5.53
N ALA A 12 9.22 -3.72 -6.30
CA ALA A 12 9.03 -2.38 -5.74
C ALA A 12 7.67 -2.25 -5.03
N HIS A 13 6.61 -2.84 -5.57
CA HIS A 13 5.27 -2.84 -4.96
C HIS A 13 5.25 -3.62 -3.64
N ILE A 14 5.93 -4.77 -3.57
CA ILE A 14 6.10 -5.55 -2.34
C ILE A 14 6.87 -4.74 -1.31
N LEU A 15 8.02 -4.16 -1.67
CA LEU A 15 8.84 -3.36 -0.74
C LEU A 15 8.08 -2.14 -0.23
N LEU A 16 7.34 -1.45 -1.10
CA LEU A 16 6.51 -0.31 -0.71
C LEU A 16 5.38 -0.74 0.24
N SER A 17 4.74 -1.88 -0.03
CA SER A 17 3.71 -2.45 0.85
C SER A 17 4.27 -2.89 2.20
N LEU A 18 5.49 -3.44 2.22
CA LEU A 18 6.17 -3.86 3.45
C LEU A 18 6.60 -2.65 4.28
N GLY A 19 7.17 -1.63 3.64
CA GLY A 19 7.52 -0.37 4.30
C GLY A 19 6.30 0.34 4.88
N GLY A 20 5.19 0.38 4.14
CA GLY A 20 3.91 0.90 4.64
C GLY A 20 3.37 0.11 5.82
N LEU A 21 3.45 -1.22 5.80
CA LEU A 21 3.04 -2.07 6.92
C LEU A 21 3.89 -1.82 8.18
N PHE A 22 5.21 -1.73 8.05
CA PHE A 22 6.09 -1.45 9.19
C PHE A 22 5.88 -0.04 9.75
N LEU A 23 5.65 0.94 8.89
CA LEU A 23 5.30 2.29 9.32
C LEU A 23 3.98 2.29 10.11
N HIS A 24 2.96 1.57 9.61
CA HIS A 24 1.69 1.40 10.32
C HIS A 24 1.88 0.69 11.66
N ALA A 25 2.64 -0.40 11.72
CA ALA A 25 2.88 -1.13 12.97
C ALA A 25 3.67 -0.29 14.00
N GLY A 26 4.52 0.64 13.55
CA GLY A 26 5.18 1.61 14.42
C GLY A 26 4.22 2.65 15.01
N LEU A 27 3.30 3.17 14.19
CA LEU A 27 2.30 4.16 14.61
C LEU A 27 1.16 3.55 15.45
N HIS A 28 0.74 2.34 15.10
CA HIS A 28 -0.37 1.60 15.70
C HIS A 28 0.08 0.18 16.07
N PRO A 29 0.76 0.00 17.22
CA PRO A 29 1.32 -1.29 17.59
C PRO A 29 0.21 -2.34 17.75
N PRO A 30 0.16 -3.38 16.91
CA PRO A 30 -0.91 -4.39 16.94
C PRO A 30 -0.96 -5.17 18.26
N MET A 31 0.15 -5.20 19.00
CA MET A 31 0.27 -5.82 20.32
C MET A 31 -0.47 -5.04 21.43
N LYS A 32 -0.81 -3.76 21.21
CA LYS A 32 -1.48 -2.92 22.21
C LYS A 32 -3.00 -3.00 22.13
N SER A 33 -3.58 -3.30 20.97
CA SER A 33 -5.03 -3.41 20.78
C SER A 33 -5.38 -4.14 19.49
N LEU A 34 -6.40 -5.00 19.55
CA LEU A 34 -7.02 -5.63 18.36
C LEU A 34 -7.57 -4.59 17.38
N PHE A 35 -7.94 -3.41 17.87
CA PHE A 35 -8.43 -2.31 17.03
C PHE A 35 -7.39 -1.84 15.99
N PHE A 36 -6.09 -2.01 16.28
CA PHE A 36 -5.00 -1.61 15.37
C PHE A 36 -4.72 -2.62 14.24
N TRP A 37 -5.37 -3.79 14.27
CA TRP A 37 -5.27 -4.81 13.22
C TRP A 37 -6.12 -4.52 11.98
N TRP A 38 -6.91 -3.45 11.98
CA TRP A 38 -7.82 -3.12 10.88
C TRP A 38 -7.11 -3.05 9.50
N ALA A 39 -5.84 -2.65 9.47
CA ALA A 39 -5.05 -2.53 8.24
C ALA A 39 -4.45 -3.86 7.76
N ALA A 40 -4.39 -4.88 8.63
CA ALA A 40 -3.74 -6.15 8.33
C ALA A 40 -4.31 -6.86 7.08
N PRO A 41 -5.64 -6.95 6.87
CA PRO A 41 -6.19 -7.56 5.66
C PRO A 41 -5.71 -6.87 4.37
N MET A 42 -5.64 -5.53 4.37
CA MET A 42 -5.20 -4.76 3.19
C MET A 42 -3.72 -4.96 2.90
N SER A 43 -2.89 -5.05 3.94
CA SER A 43 -1.47 -5.36 3.83
C SER A 43 -1.24 -6.81 3.36
N THR A 44 -2.01 -7.78 3.85
CA THR A 44 -1.94 -9.18 3.40
C THR A 44 -2.28 -9.31 1.92
N VAL A 45 -3.38 -8.69 1.47
CA VAL A 45 -3.74 -8.65 0.04
C VAL A 45 -2.61 -8.04 -0.78
N SER A 46 -2.05 -6.92 -0.30
CA SER A 46 -0.99 -6.21 -1.02
C SER A 46 0.32 -6.98 -1.14
N LEU A 47 0.70 -7.74 -0.12
CA LEU A 47 1.97 -8.46 -0.06
C LEU A 47 1.90 -9.86 -0.67
N LEU A 48 0.76 -10.56 -0.53
CA LEU A 48 0.66 -11.97 -0.90
C LEU A 48 -0.19 -12.19 -2.15
N LEU A 49 -1.29 -11.45 -2.29
CA LEU A 49 -2.28 -11.71 -3.35
C LEU A 49 -1.98 -10.91 -4.62
N LEU A 50 -1.63 -9.62 -4.50
CA LEU A 50 -1.38 -8.77 -5.66
C LEU A 50 -0.15 -9.16 -6.49
N PRO A 51 1.02 -9.53 -5.91
CA PRO A 51 2.20 -9.87 -6.70
C PRO A 51 1.98 -10.99 -7.73
N PRO A 52 1.40 -12.16 -7.41
CA PRO A 52 1.15 -13.19 -8.41
C PRO A 52 0.09 -12.78 -9.44
N LEU A 53 -0.88 -11.91 -9.08
CA LEU A 53 -1.87 -11.39 -10.02
C LEU A 53 -1.25 -10.39 -11.00
N PHE A 54 -0.31 -9.56 -10.54
CA PHE A 54 0.42 -8.61 -11.36
C PHE A 54 1.30 -9.30 -12.40
N LEU A 55 1.92 -10.43 -12.06
CA LEU A 55 2.81 -11.18 -12.96
C LEU A 55 2.08 -12.03 -14.02
N ARG A 56 0.76 -11.90 -14.15
CA ARG A 56 -0.05 -12.66 -15.12
C ARG A 56 -0.83 -11.69 -16.02
N PRO A 57 -0.61 -11.70 -17.35
CA PRO A 57 -1.33 -10.79 -18.27
C PRO A 57 -2.85 -10.90 -18.16
N ALA A 58 -3.38 -12.11 -17.94
CA ALA A 58 -4.82 -12.34 -17.81
C ALA A 58 -5.45 -11.71 -16.54
N THR A 59 -4.66 -11.46 -15.50
CA THR A 59 -5.17 -10.95 -14.21
C THR A 59 -4.62 -9.59 -13.80
N VAL A 60 -3.69 -9.03 -14.57
CA VAL A 60 -3.06 -7.74 -14.22
C VAL A 60 -4.07 -6.60 -14.10
N GLY A 61 -5.13 -6.60 -14.92
CA GLY A 61 -6.23 -5.62 -14.79
C GLY A 61 -7.00 -5.76 -13.46
N VAL A 62 -7.26 -6.99 -13.03
CA VAL A 62 -7.87 -7.26 -11.72
C VAL A 62 -6.93 -6.81 -10.59
N ALA A 63 -5.63 -7.07 -10.72
CA ALA A 63 -4.63 -6.64 -9.75
C ALA A 63 -4.60 -5.10 -9.59
N VAL A 64 -4.71 -4.34 -10.68
CA VAL A 64 -4.80 -2.87 -10.65
C VAL A 64 -6.04 -2.40 -9.88
N LEU A 65 -7.21 -2.97 -10.16
CA LEU A 65 -8.46 -2.61 -9.49
C LEU A 65 -8.40 -2.96 -7.99
N MET A 66 -7.91 -4.14 -7.65
CA MET A 66 -7.74 -4.55 -6.26
C MET A 66 -6.72 -3.66 -5.54
N ASN A 67 -5.62 -3.29 -6.20
CA ASN A 67 -4.66 -2.35 -5.67
C ASN A 67 -5.30 -0.99 -5.37
N ALA A 68 -6.07 -0.44 -6.32
CA ALA A 68 -6.79 0.81 -6.13
C ALA A 68 -7.75 0.73 -4.93
N PHE A 69 -8.51 -0.36 -4.82
CA PHE A 69 -9.38 -0.61 -3.68
C PHE A 69 -8.61 -0.62 -2.34
N THR A 70 -7.50 -1.37 -2.25
CA THR A 70 -6.69 -1.42 -1.01
C THR A 70 -6.10 -0.07 -0.64
N VAL A 71 -5.69 0.72 -1.63
CA VAL A 71 -5.18 2.09 -1.42
C VAL A 71 -6.29 2.98 -0.89
N THR A 72 -7.45 3.01 -1.53
CA THR A 72 -8.60 3.82 -1.07
C THR A 72 -9.04 3.42 0.33
N ALA A 73 -9.19 2.13 0.61
CA ALA A 73 -9.56 1.64 1.94
C ALA A 73 -8.53 2.04 2.99
N GLY A 74 -7.23 1.93 2.67
CA GLY A 74 -6.14 2.38 3.53
C GLY A 74 -6.20 3.88 3.80
N VAL A 75 -6.38 4.72 2.77
CA VAL A 75 -6.46 6.18 2.91
C VAL A 75 -7.66 6.59 3.76
N VAL A 76 -8.84 6.01 3.51
CA VAL A 76 -10.06 6.27 4.29
C VAL A 76 -9.86 5.85 5.75
N GLY A 77 -9.30 4.66 5.98
CA GLY A 77 -9.02 4.18 7.34
C GLY A 77 -8.03 5.08 8.08
N MET A 78 -6.93 5.48 7.44
CA MET A 78 -5.98 6.43 8.03
C MET A 78 -6.66 7.75 8.38
N ALA A 79 -7.41 8.34 7.43
CA ALA A 79 -8.14 9.58 7.65
C ALA A 79 -9.12 9.47 8.83
N TYR A 80 -9.91 8.40 8.88
CA TYR A 80 -10.86 8.13 9.96
C TYR A 80 -10.16 8.04 11.32
N PHE A 81 -9.09 7.25 11.44
CA PHE A 81 -8.41 7.05 12.72
C PHE A 81 -7.67 8.29 13.22
N SER A 82 -7.10 9.10 12.33
CA SER A 82 -6.47 10.36 12.74
C SER A 82 -7.47 11.45 13.11
N LEU A 83 -8.69 11.43 12.57
CA LEU A 83 -9.76 12.31 13.04
C LEU A 83 -10.22 11.92 14.45
N LEU A 84 -10.25 10.62 14.77
CA LEU A 84 -10.62 10.14 16.11
C LEU A 84 -9.49 10.28 17.14
N ASN A 85 -8.22 10.28 16.71
CA ASN A 85 -7.06 10.33 17.58
C ASN A 85 -6.06 11.38 17.06
N PRO A 86 -6.40 12.68 17.13
CA PRO A 86 -5.53 13.73 16.63
C PRO A 86 -4.21 13.78 17.44
N PRO A 87 -3.06 13.98 16.79
CA PRO A 87 -1.79 14.13 17.50
C PRO A 87 -1.81 15.41 18.34
N LEU A 88 -1.54 15.26 19.64
CA LEU A 88 -1.42 16.37 20.59
C LEU A 88 0.03 16.44 21.08
N PRO A 89 0.74 17.59 20.93
CA PRO A 89 0.28 18.88 20.40
C PRO A 89 0.26 18.94 18.85
N LEU A 90 -0.68 19.71 18.28
CA LEU A 90 -0.80 19.94 16.82
C LEU A 90 0.33 20.83 16.29
N THR A 91 1.50 20.23 16.06
CA THR A 91 2.67 20.88 15.43
C THR A 91 2.92 20.31 14.03
N PRO A 92 3.56 21.06 13.11
CA PRO A 92 3.91 20.53 11.79
C PRO A 92 4.73 19.23 11.85
N GLY A 93 5.62 19.11 12.84
CA GLY A 93 6.39 17.90 13.10
C GLY A 93 5.52 16.72 13.55
N SER A 94 4.56 16.95 14.46
CA SER A 94 3.60 15.93 14.87
C SER A 94 2.64 15.53 13.73
N LEU A 95 2.31 16.46 12.83
CA LEU A 95 1.57 16.14 11.64
C LEU A 95 2.44 15.27 10.71
N LEU A 96 3.68 15.62 10.44
CA LEU A 96 4.51 14.82 9.54
C LEU A 96 4.89 13.43 10.10
N ALA A 97 5.18 13.34 11.40
CA ALA A 97 5.67 12.11 12.05
C ALA A 97 4.56 11.25 12.68
N HIS A 98 3.43 11.84 13.07
CA HIS A 98 2.30 11.15 13.71
C HIS A 98 0.96 11.31 12.97
N SER A 99 0.89 12.01 11.82
CA SER A 99 -0.33 12.03 11.01
C SER A 99 -0.34 11.01 9.88
N THR A 100 -1.54 10.87 9.33
CA THR A 100 -1.87 10.15 8.10
C THR A 100 -1.02 10.52 6.88
N LEU A 101 -0.36 11.68 6.83
CA LEU A 101 0.15 12.21 5.57
C LEU A 101 1.22 11.30 4.93
N ALA A 102 2.26 10.92 5.67
CA ALA A 102 3.32 10.07 5.12
C ALA A 102 2.79 8.66 4.74
N PRO A 103 1.99 7.97 5.59
CA PRO A 103 1.32 6.73 5.21
C PRO A 103 0.42 6.87 3.97
N VAL A 104 -0.35 7.95 3.86
CA VAL A 104 -1.24 8.21 2.72
C VAL A 104 -0.44 8.43 1.44
N CYS A 105 0.66 9.18 1.48
CA CYS A 105 1.54 9.34 0.33
C CYS A 105 2.11 7.99 -0.14
N ILE A 106 2.55 7.13 0.79
CA ILE A 106 3.03 5.78 0.47
C ILE A 106 1.93 4.94 -0.20
N LEU A 107 0.70 4.99 0.32
CA LEU A 107 -0.44 4.30 -0.28
C LEU A 107 -0.73 4.82 -1.69
N LEU A 108 -0.75 6.14 -1.88
CA LEU A 108 -1.02 6.76 -3.19
C LEU A 108 0.05 6.42 -4.22
N CYS A 109 1.32 6.28 -3.84
CA CYS A 109 2.39 5.84 -4.73
C CYS A 109 2.14 4.46 -5.35
N LYS A 110 1.31 3.60 -4.74
CA LYS A 110 0.96 2.29 -5.30
C LYS A 110 0.07 2.39 -6.53
N LEU A 111 -0.66 3.50 -6.74
CA LEU A 111 -1.53 3.69 -7.91
C LEU A 111 -0.73 3.84 -9.22
N PRO A 112 0.20 4.81 -9.36
CA PRO A 112 1.02 4.93 -10.57
C PRO A 112 1.93 3.71 -10.75
N LEU A 113 2.38 3.07 -9.66
CA LEU A 113 3.17 1.84 -9.74
C LEU A 113 2.36 0.67 -10.33
N ALA A 114 1.11 0.47 -9.90
CA ALA A 114 0.24 -0.55 -10.48
C ALA A 114 -0.07 -0.27 -11.96
N GLN A 115 -0.22 1.00 -12.34
CA GLN A 115 -0.39 1.39 -13.74
C GLN A 115 0.86 1.08 -14.57
N ALA A 116 2.05 1.34 -14.04
CA ALA A 116 3.31 1.01 -14.72
C ALA A 116 3.44 -0.51 -14.94
N ILE A 117 3.09 -1.32 -13.93
CA ILE A 117 3.05 -2.79 -14.05
C ILE A 117 2.08 -3.20 -15.16
N PHE A 118 0.87 -2.64 -15.17
CA PHE A 118 -0.14 -2.95 -16.18
C PHE A 118 0.35 -2.71 -17.61
N ILE A 119 0.95 -1.54 -17.86
CA ILE A 119 1.47 -1.18 -19.18
C ILE A 119 2.53 -2.18 -19.64
N VAL A 120 3.50 -2.51 -18.77
CA VAL A 120 4.56 -3.47 -19.10
C VAL A 120 3.99 -4.86 -19.37
N MET A 121 3.05 -5.33 -18.54
CA MET A 121 2.45 -6.66 -18.69
C MET A 121 1.58 -6.79 -19.95
N GLN A 122 0.96 -5.71 -20.40
CA GLN A 122 0.22 -5.68 -21.67
C GLN A 122 1.16 -5.73 -22.89
N GLN A 123 2.36 -5.16 -22.78
CA GLN A 123 3.38 -5.24 -23.85
C GLN A 123 4.01 -6.63 -23.97
N GLU A 124 4.03 -7.40 -22.88
CA GLU A 124 4.54 -8.78 -22.86
C GLU A 124 3.48 -9.83 -23.23
N ALA A 125 2.23 -9.42 -23.51
CA ALA A 125 1.17 -10.33 -23.94
C ALA A 125 1.38 -10.79 -25.40
N PRO A 126 1.21 -12.09 -25.70
CA PRO A 126 1.39 -12.64 -27.05
C PRO A 126 0.29 -12.21 -28.03
#